data_AF-A0A4Q3LGY7-F1
#
_entry.id   AF-A0A4Q3LGY7-F1
#
_cell.length_a   1.000
_cell.length_b   1.000
_cell.length_c   1.000
_cell.angle_alpha   90.00
_cell.angle_beta   90.00
_cell.angle_gamma   90.00
#
_symmetry.space_group_name_H-M   'P 1'
#
loop_
_entity.id
_entity.type
_entity.pdbx_description
1 polymer ?
#
loop_
_entity_poly.entity_id
_entity_poly.type
_entity_poly.pdbx_seq_one_letter_code
_entity_poly.pdbx_strand_id
1 'polypeptide(L)'
;MKAKHLLLLAAVALAAPAFAQSDAQCIVAGRLSDGLWAPKFAAVHLFGAEGRPIATPSRQALAGVRRATLDQPALLSRCDGDGPIASGDNEPPAQKGQVPAVAAGNVEVEGVSFPRLRTGGELVELRVRVPAERVVMLTR
;
A
#
# COMPACT_ATOMS: atom_id res chain seq x y z
N MET A 1 -11.29 49.08 -43.14
CA MET A 1 -10.01 48.77 -42.47
C MET A 1 -10.28 47.87 -41.26
N LYS A 2 -9.62 46.69 -41.27
CA LYS A 2 -9.26 45.81 -40.16
C LYS A 2 -10.37 45.15 -39.32
N ALA A 3 -10.78 43.97 -39.79
CA ALA A 3 -11.26 42.86 -38.95
C ALA A 3 -10.15 42.42 -37.98
N LYS A 4 -10.46 42.27 -36.70
CA LYS A 4 -9.57 41.65 -35.70
C LYS A 4 -10.06 40.24 -35.43
N HIS A 5 -9.26 39.27 -35.84
CA HIS A 5 -9.52 37.85 -35.67
C HIS A 5 -9.46 37.44 -34.19
N LEU A 6 -10.52 36.73 -33.80
CA LEU A 6 -10.62 35.86 -32.63
C LEU A 6 -9.50 34.80 -32.70
N LEU A 7 -8.72 34.66 -31.63
CA LEU A 7 -7.96 33.43 -31.36
C LEU A 7 -8.41 32.90 -30.00
N LEU A 8 -9.30 31.90 -30.01
CA LEU A 8 -9.54 31.03 -28.86
C LEU A 8 -8.43 29.97 -28.82
N LEU A 9 -7.55 30.06 -27.83
CA LEU A 9 -6.70 28.94 -27.45
C LEU A 9 -7.54 27.92 -26.66
N ALA A 10 -7.92 26.83 -27.31
CA ALA A 10 -8.46 25.66 -26.64
C ALA A 10 -7.31 24.86 -26.03
N ALA A 11 -7.03 25.07 -24.74
CA ALA A 11 -6.16 24.21 -23.97
C ALA A 11 -6.93 22.92 -23.64
N VAL A 12 -6.69 21.86 -24.41
CA VAL A 12 -7.13 20.51 -24.06
C VAL A 12 -6.24 20.04 -22.91
N ALA A 13 -6.72 20.21 -21.68
CA ALA A 13 -6.16 19.56 -20.52
C ALA A 13 -6.35 18.04 -20.69
N LEU A 14 -5.28 17.33 -21.04
CA LEU A 14 -5.22 15.89 -20.92
C LEU A 14 -5.50 15.54 -19.45
N ALA A 15 -6.67 14.95 -19.19
CA ALA A 15 -6.97 14.34 -17.91
C ALA A 15 -6.04 13.13 -17.73
N ALA A 16 -4.88 13.36 -17.11
CA ALA A 16 -4.08 12.29 -16.56
C ALA A 16 -4.96 11.52 -15.55
N PRO A 17 -4.95 10.18 -15.54
CA PRO A 17 -5.69 9.43 -14.54
C PRO A 17 -5.21 9.85 -13.15
N ALA A 18 -6.15 10.13 -12.26
CA ALA A 18 -5.94 10.68 -10.92
C ALA A 18 -5.25 9.71 -9.93
N PHE A 19 -4.37 8.84 -10.42
CA PHE A 19 -3.33 8.19 -9.62
C PHE A 19 -2.09 9.08 -9.63
N ALA A 20 -2.28 10.37 -9.31
CA ALA A 20 -1.19 11.33 -9.17
C ALA A 20 -0.45 11.07 -7.84
N GLN A 21 0.44 10.09 -7.86
CA GLN A 21 1.76 10.00 -7.20
C GLN A 21 1.99 10.57 -5.78
N SER A 22 0.99 10.83 -4.94
CA SER A 22 1.22 11.46 -3.62
C SER A 22 0.49 10.88 -2.42
N ASP A 23 -0.45 9.95 -2.60
CA ASP A 23 -0.97 9.20 -1.45
C ASP A 23 -0.07 7.99 -1.21
N ALA A 24 0.68 8.05 -0.11
CA ALA A 24 1.44 6.91 0.38
C ALA A 24 0.52 5.67 0.45
N GLN A 25 0.87 4.62 -0.30
CA GLN A 25 0.09 3.39 -0.37
C GLN A 25 0.61 2.37 0.64
N CYS A 26 -0.29 1.61 1.24
CA CYS A 26 0.05 0.59 2.20
C CYS A 26 -0.31 -0.80 1.70
N ILE A 27 0.48 -1.78 2.14
CA ILE A 27 0.13 -3.19 2.07
C ILE A 27 0.21 -3.80 3.47
N VAL A 28 -0.67 -4.75 3.77
CA VAL A 28 -0.59 -5.51 5.01
C VAL A 28 0.39 -6.66 4.83
N ALA A 29 1.53 -6.61 5.51
CA ALA A 29 2.55 -7.66 5.47
C ALA A 29 2.22 -8.83 6.40
N GLY A 30 1.48 -8.59 7.48
CA GLY A 30 1.13 -9.63 8.44
C GLY A 30 0.58 -9.08 9.75
N ARG A 31 0.69 -9.89 10.80
CA ARG A 31 0.23 -9.60 12.15
C ARG A 31 1.33 -9.94 13.16
N LEU A 32 1.46 -9.09 14.17
CA LEU A 32 2.27 -9.34 15.35
C LEU A 32 1.34 -9.51 16.56
N SER A 33 1.46 -10.62 17.29
CA SER A 33 0.69 -10.87 18.51
C SER A 33 1.59 -11.53 19.53
N ASP A 34 1.70 -10.94 20.72
CA ASP A 34 2.45 -11.54 21.83
C ASP A 34 3.92 -11.85 21.45
N GLY A 35 4.51 -10.98 20.61
CA GLY A 35 5.87 -11.16 20.07
C GLY A 35 5.98 -12.18 18.93
N LEU A 36 4.89 -12.85 18.56
CA LEU A 36 4.83 -13.81 17.46
C LEU A 36 4.45 -13.12 16.16
N TRP A 37 5.31 -13.26 15.17
CA TRP A 37 5.10 -12.79 13.81
C TRP A 37 4.34 -13.82 12.98
N ALA A 38 3.29 -13.38 12.31
CA ALA A 38 2.50 -14.15 11.35
C ALA A 38 2.39 -13.38 10.03
N PRO A 39 3.17 -13.72 8.99
CA PRO A 39 3.07 -13.05 7.70
C PRO A 39 1.71 -13.33 7.03
N LYS A 40 1.13 -12.34 6.36
CA LYS A 40 -0.19 -12.44 5.70
C LYS A 40 -0.18 -13.44 4.56
N PHE A 41 0.96 -13.54 3.87
CA PHE A 41 1.23 -14.56 2.87
C PHE A 41 2.55 -15.23 3.26
N ALA A 42 2.65 -16.55 3.05
CA ALA A 42 3.91 -17.30 3.27
C ALA A 42 5.10 -16.77 2.43
N ALA A 43 4.80 -15.86 1.52
CA ALA A 43 5.62 -15.27 0.47
C ALA A 43 6.07 -13.82 0.73
N VAL A 44 5.80 -13.24 1.91
CA VAL A 44 6.31 -11.89 2.23
C VAL A 44 7.69 -12.01 2.86
N HIS A 45 8.72 -11.71 2.08
CA HIS A 45 10.10 -11.73 2.53
C HIS A 45 10.54 -10.30 2.88
N LEU A 46 10.94 -10.08 4.13
CA LEU A 46 11.24 -8.75 4.65
C LEU A 46 12.75 -8.53 4.73
N PHE A 47 13.20 -7.36 4.29
CA PHE A 47 14.60 -6.97 4.30
C PHE A 47 14.77 -5.62 4.98
N GLY A 48 15.79 -5.52 5.83
CA GLY A 48 16.21 -4.28 6.47
C GLY A 48 17.08 -3.40 5.55
N ALA A 49 17.83 -2.49 6.15
CA ALA A 49 18.85 -1.71 5.44
C ALA A 49 19.87 -2.63 4.75
N GLU A 50 20.42 -2.16 3.62
CA GLU A 50 21.41 -2.89 2.80
C GLU A 50 20.91 -4.23 2.23
N GLY A 51 19.60 -4.49 2.27
CA GLY A 51 19.00 -5.71 1.71
C GLY A 51 19.20 -6.97 2.57
N ARG A 52 19.58 -6.83 3.85
CA ARG A 52 19.73 -7.96 4.77
C ARG A 52 18.35 -8.54 5.15
N PRO A 53 18.14 -9.86 5.07
CA PRO A 53 16.88 -10.46 5.51
C PRO A 53 16.60 -10.22 7.00
N ILE A 54 15.34 -9.99 7.36
CA ILE A 54 14.91 -9.94 8.77
C ILE A 54 14.76 -11.38 9.28
N ALA A 55 15.79 -11.87 9.98
CA ALA A 55 15.84 -13.25 10.46
C ALA A 55 14.95 -13.52 11.68
N THR A 56 14.76 -12.53 12.55
CA THR A 56 13.91 -12.64 13.75
C THR A 56 12.95 -11.45 13.78
N PRO A 57 11.70 -11.64 13.34
CA PRO A 57 10.72 -10.57 13.21
C PRO A 57 10.14 -10.19 14.58
N SER A 58 10.94 -9.48 15.39
CA SER A 58 10.45 -8.70 16.51
C SER A 58 9.86 -7.38 16.02
N ARG A 59 9.04 -6.71 16.85
CA ARG A 59 8.51 -5.37 16.52
C ARG A 59 9.60 -4.40 16.09
N GLN A 60 10.72 -4.40 16.82
CA GLN A 60 11.87 -3.53 16.53
C GLN A 60 12.54 -3.88 15.19
N ALA A 61 12.71 -5.18 14.90
CA ALA A 61 13.27 -5.62 13.63
C ALA A 61 12.35 -5.26 12.46
N LEU A 62 11.04 -5.43 12.63
CA LEU A 62 10.02 -5.09 11.64
C LEU A 62 9.97 -3.58 11.36
N ALA A 63 10.16 -2.73 12.35
CA ALA A 63 10.26 -1.27 12.15
C ALA A 63 11.47 -0.86 11.28
N GLY A 64 12.48 -1.72 11.18
CA GLY A 64 13.68 -1.53 10.37
C GLY A 64 13.54 -1.95 8.90
N VAL A 65 12.38 -2.45 8.46
CA VAL A 65 12.18 -2.92 7.07
C VAL A 65 12.31 -1.76 6.09
N ARG A 66 13.02 -2.00 4.99
CA ARG A 66 13.23 -1.05 3.88
C ARG A 66 12.88 -1.63 2.52
N ARG A 67 12.74 -2.95 2.42
CA ARG A 67 12.30 -3.63 1.20
C ARG A 67 11.51 -4.87 1.55
N ALA A 68 10.53 -5.20 0.73
CA ALA A 68 9.87 -6.51 0.76
C ALA A 68 9.91 -7.17 -0.62
N THR A 69 9.92 -8.49 -0.65
CA THR A 69 9.62 -9.28 -1.85
C THR A 69 8.26 -9.92 -1.65
N LEU A 70 7.40 -9.79 -2.65
CA LEU A 70 6.05 -10.34 -2.66
C LEU A 70 5.97 -11.44 -3.72
N ASP A 71 5.74 -12.70 -3.34
CA ASP A 71 5.56 -13.75 -4.36
C ASP A 71 4.15 -13.77 -4.97
N GLN A 72 3.23 -12.96 -4.42
CA GLN A 72 1.87 -12.77 -4.93
C GLN A 72 1.48 -11.29 -4.90
N PRO A 73 0.50 -10.86 -5.71
CA PRO A 73 -0.04 -9.51 -5.62
C PRO A 73 -0.58 -9.19 -4.22
N ALA A 74 -0.32 -7.97 -3.74
CA ALA A 74 -0.80 -7.50 -2.44
C ALA A 74 -1.76 -6.32 -2.62
N LEU A 75 -2.92 -6.39 -1.99
CA LEU A 75 -3.92 -5.32 -2.05
C LEU A 75 -3.34 -4.01 -1.50
N LEU A 76 -3.56 -2.94 -2.25
CA LEU A 76 -3.17 -1.60 -1.85
C LEU A 76 -4.30 -0.96 -1.04
N SER A 77 -3.94 -0.34 0.07
CA SER A 77 -4.83 0.47 0.90
C SER A 77 -4.24 1.86 1.09
N ARG A 78 -5.04 2.76 1.67
CA ARG A 78 -4.51 3.99 2.25
C ARG A 78 -3.66 3.64 3.47
N CYS A 79 -2.67 4.49 3.74
CA CYS A 79 -1.87 4.40 4.96
C CYS A 79 -2.48 5.29 6.06
N ASP A 80 -3.22 4.68 6.99
CA ASP A 80 -3.81 5.40 8.14
C ASP A 80 -2.88 5.43 9.38
N GLY A 81 -1.67 4.87 9.25
CA GLY A 81 -0.66 4.84 10.32
C GLY A 81 -1.06 3.90 11.45
N ASP A 82 -0.70 4.25 12.69
CA ASP A 82 -1.07 3.49 13.89
C ASP A 82 -2.49 3.83 14.39
N GLY A 83 -3.28 4.52 13.56
CA GLY A 83 -4.65 4.91 13.88
C GLY A 83 -5.57 3.69 14.08
N PRO A 84 -6.73 3.90 14.72
CA PRO A 84 -7.71 2.83 14.89
C PRO A 84 -8.24 2.34 13.54
N ILE A 85 -8.27 1.02 13.37
CA ILE A 85 -8.86 0.40 12.17
C ILE A 85 -10.39 0.59 12.23
N ALA A 86 -10.93 1.18 11.16
CA ALA A 86 -12.37 1.36 11.00
C ALA A 86 -13.09 0.00 11.02
N SER A 87 -14.21 -0.08 11.75
CA SER A 87 -15.05 -1.28 11.74
C SER A 87 -15.93 -1.29 10.51
N GLY A 88 -15.93 -2.41 9.78
CA GLY A 88 -16.89 -2.66 8.70
C GLY A 88 -18.28 -3.08 9.19
N ASP A 89 -18.50 -3.21 10.50
CA ASP A 89 -19.73 -3.76 11.10
C ASP A 89 -21.00 -2.98 10.75
N ASN A 90 -20.86 -1.70 10.38
CA ASN A 90 -21.96 -0.82 9.99
C ASN A 90 -21.90 -0.39 8.51
N GLU A 91 -20.96 -0.94 7.73
CA GLU A 91 -20.93 -0.71 6.29
C GLU A 91 -21.73 -1.81 5.56
N PRO A 92 -22.55 -1.45 4.56
CA PRO A 92 -23.13 -2.44 3.66
C PRO A 92 -22.02 -3.34 3.11
N PRO A 93 -22.26 -4.65 2.90
CA PRO A 93 -21.28 -5.52 2.29
C PRO A 93 -20.73 -4.88 1.01
N ALA A 94 -19.42 -4.62 0.99
CA ALA A 94 -18.79 -4.00 -0.16
C ALA A 94 -19.09 -4.86 -1.40
N GLN A 95 -19.59 -4.23 -2.47
CA GLN A 95 -19.79 -4.93 -3.72
C GLN A 95 -18.46 -5.53 -4.19
N LYS A 96 -18.50 -6.81 -4.56
CA LYS A 96 -17.39 -7.48 -5.23
C LYS A 96 -17.02 -6.66 -6.46
N GLY A 97 -15.76 -6.22 -6.51
CA GLY A 97 -15.32 -5.22 -7.45
C GLY A 97 -13.83 -5.32 -7.67
N GLN A 98 -13.36 -4.55 -8.65
CA GLN A 98 -11.93 -4.43 -8.90
C GLN A 98 -11.29 -3.56 -7.81
N VAL A 99 -10.28 -4.10 -7.14
CA VAL A 99 -9.47 -3.41 -6.14
C VAL A 99 -8.02 -3.31 -6.60
N PRO A 100 -7.33 -2.18 -6.35
CA PRO A 100 -5.93 -2.04 -6.73
C PRO A 100 -5.04 -2.92 -5.86
N ALA A 101 -4.01 -3.49 -6.48
CA ALA A 101 -2.97 -4.28 -5.85
C ALA A 101 -1.62 -3.96 -6.48
N VAL A 102 -0.54 -4.09 -5.71
CA VAL A 102 0.81 -4.15 -6.28
C VAL A 102 1.05 -5.57 -6.78
N ALA A 103 1.56 -5.72 -8.00
CA ALA A 103 1.95 -7.00 -8.55
C ALA A 103 3.06 -7.68 -7.72
N ALA A 104 3.25 -8.99 -7.90
CA ALA A 104 4.36 -9.72 -7.31
C ALA A 104 5.73 -9.10 -7.70
N GLY A 105 6.75 -9.28 -6.85
CA GLY A 105 8.11 -8.78 -7.02
C GLY A 105 8.59 -7.91 -5.85
N ASN A 106 9.72 -7.23 -6.04
CA ASN A 106 10.35 -6.39 -5.01
C ASN A 106 9.66 -5.05 -4.87
N VAL A 107 9.45 -4.58 -3.65
CA VAL A 107 8.85 -3.28 -3.35
C VAL A 107 9.66 -2.54 -2.30
N GLU A 108 9.86 -1.24 -2.53
CA GLU A 108 10.53 -0.35 -1.58
C GLU A 108 9.57 0.02 -0.45
N VAL A 109 10.07 -0.02 0.78
CA VAL A 109 9.31 0.30 1.99
C VAL A 109 9.85 1.59 2.58
N GLU A 110 8.98 2.60 2.64
CA GLU A 110 9.29 3.93 3.17
C GLU A 110 9.05 4.02 4.68
N GLY A 111 8.18 3.18 5.21
CA GLY A 111 7.84 3.14 6.63
C GLY A 111 7.03 1.91 7.01
N VAL A 112 6.97 1.63 8.31
CA VAL A 112 6.20 0.52 8.88
C VAL A 112 5.33 1.04 10.01
N SER A 113 4.06 0.67 9.96
CA SER A 113 3.06 0.99 11.00
C SER A 113 2.58 -0.29 11.67
N PHE A 114 2.16 -0.16 12.92
CA PHE A 114 1.63 -1.22 13.76
C PHE A 114 0.20 -0.91 14.28
N PRO A 115 -0.80 -0.74 13.38
CA PRO A 115 -2.16 -0.45 13.81
C PRO A 115 -2.70 -1.56 14.71
N ARG A 116 -3.26 -1.18 15.86
CA ARG A 116 -3.79 -2.14 16.83
C ARG A 116 -5.10 -2.75 16.35
N LEU A 117 -5.18 -4.07 16.45
CA LEU A 117 -6.40 -4.83 16.19
C LEU A 117 -7.30 -4.83 17.43
N ARG A 118 -8.62 -4.74 17.20
CA ARG A 118 -9.62 -4.84 18.28
C ARG A 118 -9.61 -6.20 18.97
N THR A 119 -9.25 -7.25 18.24
CA THR A 119 -9.11 -8.63 18.73
C THR A 119 -7.78 -8.90 19.43
N GLY A 120 -6.97 -7.85 19.68
CA GLY A 120 -5.62 -7.96 20.23
C GLY A 120 -4.54 -8.09 19.16
N GLY A 121 -3.32 -7.75 19.51
CA GLY A 121 -2.18 -7.68 18.59
C GLY A 121 -2.17 -6.45 17.69
N GLU A 122 -1.21 -6.42 16.77
CA GLU A 122 -0.96 -5.33 15.83
C GLU A 122 -0.93 -5.89 14.39
N LEU A 123 -1.48 -5.17 13.43
CA LEU A 123 -1.11 -5.38 12.02
C LEU A 123 0.33 -4.91 11.81
N VAL A 124 0.95 -5.39 10.74
CA VAL A 124 2.20 -4.81 10.22
C VAL A 124 1.90 -4.30 8.83
N GLU A 125 1.78 -2.98 8.72
CA GLU A 125 1.53 -2.30 7.45
C GLU A 125 2.82 -1.71 6.92
N LEU A 126 3.12 -2.02 5.66
CA LEU A 126 4.26 -1.44 4.95
C LEU A 126 3.76 -0.28 4.11
N ARG A 127 4.24 0.92 4.40
CA ARG A 127 4.12 2.05 3.49
C ARG A 127 5.09 1.83 2.33
N VAL A 128 4.56 1.71 1.13
CA VAL A 128 5.30 1.29 -0.05
C VAL A 128 5.27 2.36 -1.14
N ARG A 129 6.39 2.44 -1.87
CA ARG A 129 6.45 3.17 -3.13
C ARG A 129 6.17 2.20 -4.27
N VAL A 130 5.03 2.39 -4.93
CA VAL A 130 4.59 1.52 -6.04
C VAL A 130 4.48 2.36 -7.30
N PRO A 131 5.27 2.05 -8.35
CA PRO A 131 5.13 2.73 -9.62
C PRO A 131 3.86 2.26 -10.34
N ALA A 132 3.22 3.13 -11.13
CA ALA A 132 1.89 2.92 -11.67
C ALA A 132 1.78 1.65 -12.55
N GLU A 133 2.84 1.33 -13.29
CA GLU A 133 2.92 0.13 -14.13
C GLU A 133 2.91 -1.19 -13.35
N ARG A 134 3.12 -1.14 -12.04
CA ARG A 134 3.03 -2.31 -11.15
C ARG A 134 1.70 -2.42 -10.42
N VAL A 135 0.80 -1.46 -10.60
CA VAL A 135 -0.55 -1.54 -10.06
C VAL A 135 -1.41 -2.38 -10.98
N VAL A 136 -2.01 -3.44 -10.43
CA VAL A 136 -2.94 -4.33 -11.10
C VAL A 136 -4.30 -4.29 -10.40
N MET A 137 -5.37 -4.53 -11.16
CA MET A 137 -6.71 -4.62 -10.61
C MET A 137 -7.08 -6.08 -10.35
N LEU A 138 -7.45 -6.42 -9.12
CA LEU A 138 -7.88 -7.76 -8.74
C LEU A 138 -9.38 -7.76 -8.43
N THR A 139 -10.08 -8.82 -8.82
CA THR A 139 -11.48 -9.02 -8.41
C THR A 139 -11.50 -9.62 -7.01
N ARG A 140 -12.20 -8.97 -6.08
CA ARG A 140 -12.46 -9.44 -4.72
C ARG A 140 -13.85 -10.08 -4.60
#